data_AF-A0A3D3UZ11-F1
#
_entry.id   AF-A0A3D3UZ11-F1
#
_cell.length_a   1.000
_cell.length_b   1.000
_cell.length_c   1.000
_cell.angle_alpha   90.00
_cell.angle_beta   90.00
_cell.angle_gamma   90.00
#
_symmetry.space_group_name_H-M   'P 1'
#
loop_
_entity.id
_entity.type
_entity.pdbx_description
1 polymer ?
#
loop_
_entity_poly.entity_id
_entity_poly.type
_entity_poly.pdbx_seq_one_letter_code
_entity_poly.pdbx_strand_id
1 'polypeptide(L)'
;MIADIVVSIFILIFSFVLFDQTKQYNYLSAVFPRFLLGLLMILSVVLLVRAIVLWKKRRVSAAGSISLKDFFYICLVAILSFLWVYVMDWVLGFLLGSIVFGIVIFAILAGRSLKAKQFVLFSLGYCAIVFIFWYTLGRLLRVPFPRGLFF
;
A
#
# COMPACT_ATOMS: atom_id res chain seq x y z
N MET A 1 -2.13 -17.91 -10.29
CA MET A 1 -0.85 -18.46 -10.81
C MET A 1 -0.34 -17.70 -12.04
N ILE A 2 -0.94 -17.83 -13.24
CA ILE A 2 -0.63 -16.91 -14.37
C ILE A 2 -0.94 -15.47 -13.96
N ALA A 3 -2.07 -15.25 -13.26
CA ALA A 3 -2.40 -13.98 -12.66
C ALA A 3 -1.29 -13.44 -11.74
N ASP A 4 -0.63 -14.27 -10.93
CA ASP A 4 0.42 -13.81 -10.01
C ASP A 4 1.69 -13.39 -10.76
N ILE A 5 2.04 -14.14 -11.82
CA ILE A 5 3.14 -13.79 -12.72
C ILE A 5 2.82 -12.48 -13.46
N VAL A 6 1.62 -12.38 -14.05
CA VAL A 6 1.16 -11.17 -14.77
C VAL A 6 1.11 -9.97 -13.84
N VAL A 7 0.58 -10.10 -12.64
CA VAL A 7 0.54 -9.03 -11.63
C VAL A 7 1.95 -8.63 -11.22
N SER A 8 2.85 -9.57 -10.97
CA SER A 8 4.24 -9.26 -10.61
C SER A 8 4.95 -8.53 -11.76
N ILE A 9 4.84 -9.01 -13.00
CA ILE A 9 5.39 -8.34 -14.19
C ILE A 9 4.81 -6.94 -14.33
N PHE A 10 3.50 -6.79 -14.21
CA PHE A 10 2.82 -5.51 -14.32
C PHE A 10 3.31 -4.51 -13.25
N ILE A 11 3.36 -4.93 -11.98
CA ILE A 11 3.87 -4.11 -10.88
C ILE A 11 5.33 -3.76 -11.11
N LEU A 12 6.15 -4.67 -11.62
CA LEU A 12 7.56 -4.43 -11.89
C LEU A 12 7.76 -3.38 -12.99
N ILE A 13 7.05 -3.52 -14.12
CA ILE A 13 7.07 -2.55 -15.22
C ILE A 13 6.57 -1.19 -14.74
N PHE A 14 5.44 -1.17 -14.03
CA PHE A 14 4.86 0.07 -13.54
C PHE A 14 5.79 0.77 -12.53
N SER A 15 6.42 -0.01 -11.63
CA SER A 15 7.40 0.54 -10.69
C SER A 15 8.61 1.12 -11.43
N PHE A 16 9.06 0.49 -12.51
CA PHE A 16 10.18 0.96 -13.32
C PHE A 16 9.85 2.28 -14.04
N VAL A 17 8.68 2.37 -14.65
CA VAL A 17 8.19 3.58 -15.31
C VAL A 17 8.06 4.72 -14.29
N LEU A 18 7.43 4.47 -13.14
CA LEU A 18 7.32 5.49 -12.09
C LEU A 18 8.67 5.89 -11.52
N PHE A 19 9.62 4.96 -11.42
CA PHE A 19 10.96 5.27 -10.92
C PHE A 19 11.67 6.26 -11.85
N ASP A 20 11.52 6.10 -13.16
CA ASP A 20 12.05 7.04 -14.13
C ASP A 20 11.42 8.44 -13.97
N GLN A 21 10.11 8.53 -13.72
CA GLN A 21 9.43 9.80 -13.47
C GLN A 21 9.96 10.55 -12.23
N THR A 22 10.48 9.83 -11.22
CA THR A 22 11.09 10.47 -10.04
C THR A 22 12.35 11.30 -10.38
N LYS A 23 12.91 11.19 -11.59
CA LYS A 23 14.00 12.06 -12.06
C LYS A 23 13.56 13.53 -12.20
N GLN A 24 12.27 13.77 -12.37
CA GLN A 24 11.71 15.12 -12.47
C GLN A 24 11.53 15.81 -11.12
N TYR A 25 11.66 15.07 -10.00
CA TYR A 25 11.51 15.62 -8.66
C TYR A 25 12.85 16.16 -8.13
N ASN A 26 12.76 17.15 -7.24
CA ASN A 26 13.90 17.61 -6.45
C ASN A 26 14.51 16.43 -5.68
N TYR A 27 15.84 16.41 -5.53
CA TYR A 27 16.59 15.30 -4.92
C TYR A 27 15.99 14.81 -3.61
N LEU A 28 15.70 15.73 -2.68
CA LEU A 28 15.12 15.39 -1.37
C LEU A 28 13.71 14.80 -1.47
N SER A 29 12.89 15.31 -2.38
CA SER A 29 11.54 14.79 -2.63
C SER A 29 11.56 13.44 -3.36
N ALA A 30 12.63 13.13 -4.10
CA ALA A 30 12.77 11.90 -4.87
C ALA A 30 13.26 10.71 -4.02
N VAL A 31 13.94 10.95 -2.89
CA VAL A 31 14.51 9.88 -2.04
C VAL A 31 13.44 8.87 -1.63
N PHE A 32 12.31 9.35 -1.11
CA PHE A 32 11.25 8.48 -0.59
C PHE A 32 10.51 7.69 -1.69
N PRO A 33 10.02 8.31 -2.78
CA PRO A 33 9.44 7.58 -3.91
C PRO A 33 10.41 6.55 -4.49
N ARG A 34 11.70 6.89 -4.65
CA ARG A 34 12.70 5.94 -5.16
C ARG A 34 12.92 4.76 -4.22
N PHE A 35 12.99 5.00 -2.92
CA PHE A 35 13.10 3.93 -1.93
C PHE A 35 11.89 2.98 -1.99
N LEU A 36 10.67 3.53 -1.99
CA LEU A 36 9.44 2.72 -2.09
C LEU A 36 9.37 1.94 -3.40
N LEU A 37 9.64 2.58 -4.53
CA LEU A 37 9.62 1.94 -5.84
C LEU A 37 10.70 0.87 -5.95
N GLY A 38 11.90 1.10 -5.40
CA GLY A 38 12.95 0.09 -5.29
C GLY A 38 12.51 -1.11 -4.45
N LEU A 39 11.87 -0.87 -3.29
CA LEU A 39 11.31 -1.94 -2.47
C LEU A 39 10.22 -2.73 -3.21
N LEU A 40 9.32 -2.04 -3.91
CA LEU A 40 8.28 -2.63 -4.75
C LEU A 40 8.87 -3.50 -5.87
N MET A 41 9.93 -3.04 -6.52
CA MET A 41 10.65 -3.85 -7.53
C MET A 41 11.22 -5.11 -6.89
N ILE A 42 11.90 -5.00 -5.75
CA ILE A 42 12.49 -6.16 -5.05
C ILE A 42 11.39 -7.16 -4.67
N LEU A 43 10.31 -6.70 -4.05
CA LEU A 43 9.18 -7.54 -3.65
C LEU A 43 8.52 -8.20 -4.86
N SER A 44 8.38 -7.46 -5.97
CA SER A 44 7.83 -8.00 -7.21
C SER A 44 8.72 -9.08 -7.81
N VAL A 45 10.05 -8.88 -7.82
CA VAL A 45 11.01 -9.91 -8.26
C VAL A 45 10.93 -11.15 -7.36
N VAL A 46 10.88 -10.98 -6.03
CA VAL A 46 10.73 -12.09 -5.09
C VAL A 46 9.43 -12.86 -5.34
N LEU A 47 8.31 -12.16 -5.57
CA LEU A 47 7.02 -12.76 -5.90
C LEU A 47 7.07 -13.51 -7.23
N LEU A 48 7.70 -12.94 -8.25
CA LEU A 48 7.86 -13.55 -9.56
C LEU A 48 8.71 -14.81 -9.50
N VAL A 49 9.87 -14.75 -8.84
CA VAL A 49 10.73 -15.92 -8.62
C VAL A 49 9.96 -17.01 -7.86
N ARG A 50 9.26 -16.64 -6.78
CA ARG A 50 8.45 -17.60 -6.02
C ARG A 50 7.33 -18.20 -6.88
N ALA A 51 6.65 -17.41 -7.71
CA ALA A 51 5.60 -17.90 -8.59
C ALA A 51 6.14 -18.90 -9.62
N ILE A 52 7.29 -18.62 -10.23
CA ILE A 52 7.96 -19.51 -11.22
C ILE A 52 8.50 -20.78 -10.52
N VAL A 53 9.13 -20.66 -9.35
CA VAL A 53 9.67 -21.81 -8.61
C VAL A 53 8.54 -22.72 -8.11
N LEU A 54 7.44 -22.16 -7.62
CA LEU A 54 6.27 -22.92 -7.18
C LEU A 54 5.47 -23.49 -8.35
N TRP A 55 5.50 -22.85 -9.53
CA TRP A 55 4.91 -23.37 -10.75
C TRP A 55 5.49 -24.74 -11.12
N LYS A 56 6.80 -24.94 -10.90
CA LYS A 56 7.46 -26.24 -11.14
C LYS A 56 7.06 -27.34 -10.13
N LYS A 57 6.49 -26.98 -8.97
CA LYS A 57 6.24 -27.90 -7.83
C LYS A 57 4.77 -28.22 -7.56
N ARG A 58 3.78 -27.53 -8.14
CA ARG A 58 2.34 -27.78 -7.87
C ARG A 58 1.53 -28.02 -9.15
N ARG A 59 0.95 -29.22 -9.28
CA ARG A 59 -0.22 -29.43 -10.14
C ARG A 59 -1.38 -28.61 -9.56
N VAL A 60 -1.84 -27.64 -10.35
CA VAL A 60 -3.18 -27.03 -10.32
C VAL A 60 -3.80 -26.94 -8.91
N SER A 61 -3.34 -25.98 -8.10
CA SER A 61 -4.25 -25.43 -7.10
C SER A 61 -5.24 -24.59 -7.89
N ALA A 62 -6.50 -25.02 -7.91
CA ALA A 62 -7.60 -24.33 -8.58
C ALA A 62 -7.48 -22.82 -8.29
N ALA A 63 -7.42 -22.01 -9.34
CA ALA A 63 -7.66 -20.60 -9.22
C ALA A 63 -9.07 -20.46 -8.66
N GLY A 64 -9.19 -20.22 -7.35
CA GLY A 64 -10.48 -19.92 -6.74
C GLY A 64 -11.06 -18.74 -7.50
N SER A 65 -12.24 -18.91 -8.08
CA SER A 65 -12.96 -17.80 -8.68
C SER A 65 -13.12 -16.71 -7.62
N ILE A 66 -12.76 -15.47 -7.97
CA ILE A 66 -12.99 -14.33 -7.10
C ILE A 66 -14.50 -14.25 -6.86
N SER A 67 -14.93 -14.35 -5.61
CA SER A 67 -16.35 -14.20 -5.29
C SER A 67 -16.78 -12.77 -5.62
N LEU A 68 -18.05 -12.61 -6.05
CA LEU A 68 -18.67 -11.28 -6.22
C LEU A 68 -18.49 -10.39 -4.99
N LYS A 69 -18.49 -10.99 -3.80
CA LYS A 69 -18.25 -10.31 -2.54
C LYS A 69 -16.81 -9.80 -2.41
N ASP A 70 -15.83 -10.60 -2.81
CA ASP A 70 -14.41 -10.21 -2.78
C ASP A 70 -14.13 -9.11 -3.80
N PHE A 71 -14.72 -9.21 -4.99
CA PHE A 71 -14.64 -8.16 -6.00
C PHE A 71 -15.22 -6.83 -5.51
N PHE A 72 -16.38 -6.87 -4.82
CA PHE A 72 -16.96 -5.69 -4.20
C PHE A 72 -16.01 -5.04 -3.18
N TYR A 73 -15.38 -5.83 -2.30
CA TYR A 73 -14.42 -5.28 -1.34
C TYR A 73 -13.18 -4.69 -2.01
N ILE A 74 -12.67 -5.33 -3.08
CA ILE A 74 -11.54 -4.78 -3.86
C ILE A 74 -11.91 -3.41 -4.43
N CYS A 75 -13.08 -3.30 -5.07
CA CYS A 75 -13.56 -2.02 -5.60
C CYS A 75 -13.77 -0.97 -4.50
N LEU A 76 -14.34 -1.37 -3.36
CA LEU A 76 -14.57 -0.47 -2.24
C LEU A 76 -13.25 0.07 -1.67
N VAL A 77 -12.25 -0.80 -1.48
CA VAL A 77 -10.92 -0.40 -1.00
C VAL A 77 -10.21 0.50 -2.01
N ALA A 78 -10.34 0.21 -3.31
CA ALA A 78 -9.80 1.06 -4.37
C ALA A 78 -10.41 2.47 -4.32
N ILE A 79 -11.75 2.57 -4.25
CA ILE A 79 -12.46 3.85 -4.14
C ILE A 79 -12.02 4.59 -2.86
N LEU A 80 -11.94 3.91 -1.72
CA LEU A 80 -11.49 4.52 -0.47
C LEU A 80 -10.05 5.01 -0.55
N SER A 81 -9.18 4.30 -1.28
CA SER A 81 -7.78 4.70 -1.48
C SER A 81 -7.68 5.95 -2.35
N PHE A 82 -8.49 6.08 -3.41
CA PHE A 82 -8.57 7.31 -4.20
C PHE A 82 -9.14 8.47 -3.39
N LEU A 83 -10.20 8.21 -2.62
CA LEU A 83 -10.80 9.21 -1.74
C LEU A 83 -9.80 9.67 -0.67
N TRP A 84 -9.02 8.74 -0.11
CA TRP A 84 -7.96 9.06 0.82
C TRP A 84 -6.95 10.03 0.22
N VAL A 85 -6.39 9.70 -0.97
CA VAL A 85 -5.43 10.58 -1.66
C VAL A 85 -6.02 11.96 -1.91
N TYR A 86 -7.26 12.02 -2.39
CA TYR A 86 -7.96 13.29 -2.64
C TYR A 86 -8.13 14.14 -1.38
N VAL A 87 -8.57 13.53 -0.27
CA VAL A 87 -8.81 14.23 1.00
C VAL A 87 -7.50 14.58 1.73
N MET A 88 -6.42 13.84 1.46
CA MET A 88 -5.13 14.02 2.13
C MET A 88 -4.52 15.39 1.83
N ASP A 89 -4.58 15.84 0.57
CA ASP A 89 -4.08 17.14 0.16
C ASP A 89 -4.96 18.29 0.65
N TRP A 90 -6.27 18.05 0.76
CA TRP A 90 -7.26 19.10 1.01
C TRP A 90 -7.59 19.35 2.48
N VAL A 91 -7.66 18.32 3.32
CA VAL A 91 -8.21 18.45 4.68
C VAL A 91 -7.34 17.82 5.74
N LEU A 92 -7.05 16.52 5.61
CA LEU A 92 -6.52 15.72 6.74
C LEU A 92 -5.00 15.75 6.86
N GLY A 93 -4.27 15.99 5.78
CA GLY A 93 -2.82 15.81 5.75
C GLY A 93 -2.42 14.33 5.86
N PHE A 94 -1.13 14.05 5.67
CA PHE A 94 -0.63 12.67 5.58
C PHE A 94 -0.91 11.82 6.82
N LEU A 95 -0.64 12.34 8.02
CA LEU A 95 -0.71 11.55 9.26
C LEU A 95 -2.15 11.13 9.58
N LEU A 96 -3.05 12.10 9.72
CA LEU A 96 -4.46 11.84 10.05
C LEU A 96 -5.16 11.08 8.93
N GLY A 97 -4.91 11.45 7.66
CA GLY A 97 -5.48 10.75 6.51
C GLY A 97 -5.11 9.26 6.52
N SER A 98 -3.82 8.94 6.68
CA SER A 98 -3.32 7.56 6.71
C SER A 98 -3.90 6.76 7.87
N ILE A 99 -4.05 7.38 9.06
CA ILE A 99 -4.61 6.74 10.24
C ILE A 99 -6.10 6.45 10.03
N VAL A 100 -6.89 7.47 9.68
CA VAL A 100 -8.34 7.34 9.55
C VAL A 100 -8.70 6.36 8.45
N PHE A 101 -8.20 6.57 7.23
CA PHE A 101 -8.52 5.69 6.11
C PHE A 101 -7.94 4.29 6.31
N GLY A 102 -6.74 4.16 6.87
CA GLY A 102 -6.15 2.86 7.19
C GLY A 102 -7.01 2.05 8.19
N ILE A 103 -7.48 2.68 9.27
CA ILE A 103 -8.37 2.03 10.25
C ILE A 103 -9.73 1.71 9.63
N VAL A 104 -10.31 2.60 8.81
CA VAL A 104 -11.59 2.34 8.14
C VAL A 104 -11.48 1.16 7.18
N ILE A 105 -10.43 1.12 6.34
CA ILE A 105 -10.16 -0.01 5.44
C ILE A 105 -9.97 -1.30 6.25
N PHE A 106 -9.21 -1.24 7.35
CA PHE A 106 -9.01 -2.38 8.24
C PHE A 106 -10.30 -2.86 8.89
N ALA A 107 -11.18 -1.95 9.32
CA ALA A 107 -12.49 -2.27 9.88
C ALA A 107 -13.41 -2.94 8.86
N ILE A 108 -13.39 -2.48 7.60
CA ILE A 108 -14.18 -3.07 6.51
C ILE A 108 -13.70 -4.49 6.19
N LEU A 109 -12.38 -4.71 6.11
CA LEU A 109 -11.79 -5.99 5.70
C LEU A 109 -11.79 -7.03 6.83
N ALA A 110 -11.37 -6.64 8.03
CA ALA A 110 -11.09 -7.56 9.13
C ALA A 110 -11.97 -7.33 10.36
N GLY A 111 -12.64 -6.18 10.48
CA GLY A 111 -13.35 -5.77 11.69
C GLY A 111 -14.46 -6.72 12.15
N ARG A 112 -15.12 -7.42 11.23
CA ARG A 112 -16.15 -8.42 11.60
C ARG A 112 -15.60 -9.76 12.09
N SER A 113 -14.34 -10.06 11.77
CA SER A 113 -13.71 -11.35 12.10
C SER A 113 -12.90 -11.33 13.39
N LEU A 114 -12.52 -10.14 13.85
CA LEU A 114 -11.64 -9.95 14.99
C LEU A 114 -12.41 -9.60 16.26
N LYS A 115 -11.88 -10.04 17.42
CA LYS A 115 -12.36 -9.56 18.72
C LYS A 115 -12.03 -8.08 18.86
N ALA A 116 -12.90 -7.30 19.52
CA ALA A 116 -12.70 -5.86 19.72
C ALA A 116 -11.31 -5.52 20.30
N LYS A 117 -10.82 -6.31 21.26
CA LYS A 117 -9.47 -6.14 21.84
C LYS A 117 -8.35 -6.27 20.80
N GLN A 118 -8.45 -7.24 19.89
CA GLN A 118 -7.45 -7.44 18.83
C GLN A 118 -7.53 -6.33 17.79
N PHE A 119 -8.73 -5.91 17.42
CA PHE A 119 -8.94 -4.80 16.50
C PHE A 119 -8.29 -3.51 17.02
N VAL A 120 -8.50 -3.17 18.31
CA VAL A 120 -7.89 -2.00 18.95
C VAL A 120 -6.37 -2.13 19.01
N LEU A 121 -5.85 -3.31 19.40
CA LEU A 121 -4.40 -3.53 19.49
C LEU A 121 -3.71 -3.38 18.13
N PHE A 122 -4.29 -3.95 17.06
CA PHE A 122 -3.74 -3.82 15.71
C PHE A 122 -3.88 -2.39 15.16
N SER A 123 -4.98 -1.71 15.47
CA SER A 123 -5.16 -0.30 15.10
C SER A 123 -4.13 0.60 15.78
N LEU A 124 -3.85 0.38 17.07
CA LEU A 124 -2.81 1.10 17.81
C LEU A 124 -1.41 0.82 17.24
N GLY A 125 -1.11 -0.44 16.94
CA GLY A 125 0.16 -0.81 16.28
C GLY A 125 0.32 -0.12 14.93
N TYR A 126 -0.75 -0.08 14.12
CA TYR A 126 -0.77 0.64 12.85
C TYR A 126 -0.55 2.15 13.04
N CYS A 127 -1.25 2.79 13.98
CA CYS A 127 -1.05 4.21 14.30
C CYS A 127 0.41 4.50 14.68
N ALA A 128 1.02 3.64 15.50
CA ALA A 128 2.41 3.79 15.90
C ALA A 128 3.37 3.71 14.70
N ILE A 129 3.15 2.74 13.80
CA ILE A 129 3.95 2.61 12.56
C ILE A 129 3.79 3.87 11.70
N VAL A 130 2.57 4.31 11.43
CA VAL A 130 2.31 5.50 10.60
C VAL A 130 2.96 6.74 11.23
N PHE A 131 2.89 6.88 12.56
CA PHE A 131 3.54 7.98 13.26
C PHE A 131 5.08 7.94 13.12
N ILE A 132 5.70 6.76 13.32
CA ILE A 132 7.14 6.58 13.13
C ILE A 132 7.55 6.95 11.70
N PHE A 133 6.78 6.52 10.71
CA PHE A 133 7.01 6.88 9.30
C PHE A 133 6.90 8.38 9.07
N TRP A 134 5.81 9.02 9.52
CA TRP A 134 5.62 10.46 9.39
C TRP A 134 6.74 11.26 10.08
N TYR A 135 7.13 10.87 11.28
CA TYR A 135 8.19 11.56 12.03
C TYR A 135 9.55 11.39 11.36
N THR A 136 9.94 10.16 11.04
CA THR A 136 11.25 9.86 10.44
C THR A 136 11.35 10.51 9.06
N LEU A 137 10.34 10.36 8.21
CA LEU A 137 10.40 10.91 6.87
C LEU A 137 10.22 12.44 6.86
N GLY A 138 9.30 12.97 7.66
CA GLY A 138 8.90 14.37 7.62
C GLY A 138 9.81 15.29 8.43
N ARG A 139 10.28 14.84 9.59
CA ARG A 139 11.17 15.63 10.46
C ARG A 139 12.64 15.30 10.22
N LEU A 140 13.00 14.03 10.11
CA LEU A 140 14.40 13.61 10.01
C LEU A 140 14.93 13.69 8.58
N LEU A 141 14.13 13.25 7.59
CA LEU A 141 14.50 13.27 6.17
C LEU A 141 13.92 14.47 5.39
N ARG A 142 13.14 15.34 6.07
CA ARG A 142 12.51 16.55 5.50
C ARG A 142 11.73 16.30 4.20
N VAL A 143 11.13 15.12 4.06
CA VAL A 143 10.28 14.79 2.93
C VAL A 143 9.04 15.68 2.98
N PRO A 144 8.68 16.38 1.89
CA PRO A 144 7.49 17.21 1.86
C PRO A 144 6.24 16.31 1.87
N PHE A 145 5.52 16.32 2.99
CA PHE A 145 4.22 15.67 3.10
C PHE A 145 3.08 16.67 2.93
N PRO A 146 1.93 16.23 2.41
CA PRO A 146 0.71 17.02 2.42
C PRO A 146 0.32 17.41 3.83
N ARG A 147 0.21 18.73 4.04
CA ARG A 147 -0.02 19.32 5.37
C ARG A 147 -1.52 19.45 5.73
N GLY A 148 -2.41 19.24 4.78
CA GLY A 148 -3.85 19.44 5.00
C GLY A 148 -4.14 20.81 5.64
N LEU A 149 -5.31 20.93 6.27
CA LEU A 149 -5.70 22.17 6.97
C LEU A 149 -5.20 22.23 8.41
N PHE A 150 -4.88 21.07 8.99
CA PHE A 150 -4.63 20.97 10.43
C PHE A 150 -3.14 20.86 10.79
N PHE A 151 -2.20 20.46 9.90
CA PHE A 151 -0.77 20.29 10.22
C PHE A 151 0.22 20.36 9.04
#